data_AF-H2Y9M7-F1
#
_entry.id   AF-H2Y9M7-F1
#
_cell.length_a   1.000
_cell.length_b   1.000
_cell.length_c   1.000
_cell.angle_alpha   90.00
_cell.angle_beta   90.00
_cell.angle_gamma   90.00
#
_symmetry.space_group_name_H-M   'P 1'
#
loop_
_entity.id
_entity.type
_entity.pdbx_description
1 polymer ?
#
loop_
_entity_poly.entity_id
_entity_poly.type
_entity_poly.pdbx_seq_one_letter_code
_entity_poly.pdbx_strand_id
1 'polypeptide(L)'
;MFHQWGNNKVIFLVYRAIVFLYTLAWIIADLTVYYQPRYWIFLTNWVEVIGCLYFCLAFFLALYGYFASKQDIDREKGTNWGCGVVWILFNVSINAAVITDILFWALLSNGLSPAQLADPFNIHSHAINLVLLLIDLFVFSYPIRILHLIYPMGLGLVYTAFTLILHGARYTSAVYAVINWQTFPALAAGVCFGASLVAMPISHLLVFGLYKIRALIARKNGCMSQQGGDQSFEMGQTNMAYDN
;
A
#
# COMPACT_ATOMS: atom_id res chain seq x y z
N MET A 1 4.31 15.75 6.44
CA MET A 1 4.62 14.63 5.53
C MET A 1 4.89 15.21 4.14
N PHE A 2 6.05 14.94 3.53
CA PHE A 2 6.47 15.62 2.29
C PHE A 2 5.91 14.92 1.05
N HIS A 3 4.93 15.54 0.39
CA HIS A 3 4.49 15.19 -0.96
C HIS A 3 5.49 15.75 -1.99
N GLN A 4 5.88 14.97 -3.00
CA GLN A 4 6.99 15.36 -3.91
C GLN A 4 6.58 16.37 -4.97
N TRP A 5 5.29 16.45 -5.30
CA TRP A 5 4.83 17.05 -6.57
C TRP A 5 4.01 18.34 -6.40
N GLY A 6 4.04 18.98 -5.22
CA GLY A 6 3.42 20.30 -5.05
C GLY A 6 3.30 20.77 -3.60
N ASN A 7 3.37 22.10 -3.39
CA ASN A 7 3.23 22.76 -2.08
C ASN A 7 1.78 22.96 -1.63
N ASN A 8 0.78 22.56 -2.44
CA ASN A 8 -0.62 22.83 -2.13
C ASN A 8 -1.19 21.79 -1.15
N LYS A 9 -1.23 22.17 0.13
CA LYS A 9 -1.76 21.34 1.22
C LYS A 9 -3.24 20.97 1.03
N VAL A 10 -4.04 21.79 0.34
CA VAL A 10 -5.47 21.53 0.10
C VAL A 10 -5.65 20.37 -0.87
N ILE A 11 -4.97 20.41 -2.01
CA ILE A 11 -5.04 19.34 -3.02
C ILE A 11 -4.63 17.99 -2.39
N PHE A 12 -3.56 18.02 -1.59
CA PHE A 12 -3.08 16.85 -0.84
C PHE A 12 -4.15 16.30 0.12
N LEU A 13 -4.79 17.16 0.91
CA LEU A 13 -5.82 16.75 1.86
C LEU A 13 -7.05 16.18 1.14
N VAL A 14 -7.46 16.80 0.03
CA VAL A 14 -8.58 16.34 -0.81
C VAL A 14 -8.30 14.96 -1.39
N TYR A 15 -7.11 14.74 -1.96
CA TYR A 15 -6.70 13.41 -2.44
C TYR A 15 -6.80 12.36 -1.32
N ARG A 16 -6.25 12.66 -0.14
CA ARG A 16 -6.26 11.74 1.00
C ARG A 16 -7.69 11.40 1.45
N ALA A 17 -8.57 12.40 1.48
CA ALA A 17 -9.97 12.21 1.81
C ALA A 17 -10.67 11.31 0.78
N ILE A 18 -10.48 11.56 -0.52
CA ILE A 18 -11.11 10.78 -1.59
C ILE A 18 -10.72 9.30 -1.50
N VAL A 19 -9.41 9.00 -1.39
CA VAL A 19 -8.94 7.61 -1.37
C VAL A 19 -9.38 6.88 -0.10
N PHE A 20 -9.34 7.56 1.06
CA PHE A 20 -9.86 7.00 2.29
C PHE A 20 -11.37 6.70 2.20
N LEU A 21 -12.18 7.68 1.77
CA LEU A 21 -13.63 7.49 1.66
C LEU A 21 -13.99 6.42 0.63
N TYR A 22 -13.25 6.34 -0.48
CA TYR A 22 -13.41 5.29 -1.48
C TYR A 22 -13.16 3.91 -0.88
N THR A 23 -12.01 3.69 -0.24
CA THR A 23 -11.68 2.38 0.36
C THR A 23 -12.61 2.01 1.51
N LEU A 24 -13.05 2.99 2.31
CA LEU A 24 -14.04 2.77 3.36
C LEU A 24 -15.40 2.38 2.79
N ALA A 25 -15.84 3.04 1.72
CA ALA A 25 -17.11 2.72 1.05
C ALA A 25 -17.11 1.30 0.48
N TRP A 26 -15.99 0.84 -0.10
CA TRP A 26 -15.87 -0.53 -0.58
C TRP A 26 -15.95 -1.57 0.52
N ILE A 27 -15.28 -1.35 1.66
CA ILE A 27 -15.41 -2.27 2.82
C ILE A 27 -16.85 -2.32 3.33
N ILE A 28 -17.53 -1.17 3.42
CA ILE A 28 -18.93 -1.12 3.85
C ILE A 28 -19.82 -1.85 2.83
N ALA A 29 -19.60 -1.64 1.54
CA ALA A 29 -20.32 -2.34 0.48
C ALA A 29 -20.09 -3.85 0.56
N ASP A 30 -18.85 -4.31 0.75
CA ASP A 30 -18.53 -5.74 0.81
C ASP A 30 -19.18 -6.40 2.04
N LEU A 31 -19.12 -5.74 3.20
CA LEU A 31 -19.76 -6.20 4.43
C LEU A 31 -21.30 -6.21 4.36
N THR A 32 -21.90 -5.37 3.52
CA THR A 32 -23.37 -5.29 3.38
C THR A 32 -23.91 -6.25 2.33
N VAL A 33 -23.19 -6.44 1.22
CA VAL A 33 -23.59 -7.33 0.12
C VAL A 33 -23.26 -8.79 0.45
N TYR A 34 -22.07 -9.04 1.03
CA TYR A 34 -21.57 -10.39 1.30
C TYR A 34 -21.48 -10.70 2.79
N TYR A 35 -22.43 -10.20 3.59
CA TYR A 35 -22.49 -10.47 5.03
C TYR A 35 -22.47 -11.98 5.31
N GLN A 36 -21.29 -12.49 5.67
CA GLN A 36 -21.04 -13.90 5.90
C GLN A 36 -20.03 -14.02 7.06
N PRO A 37 -20.24 -14.92 8.02
CA PRO A 37 -19.24 -15.23 9.06
C PRO A 37 -17.86 -15.58 8.49
N ARG A 38 -17.83 -16.02 7.22
CA ARG A 38 -16.62 -16.40 6.49
C ARG A 38 -15.81 -15.24 5.93
N TYR A 39 -16.32 -14.00 5.96
CA TYR A 39 -15.60 -12.81 5.47
C TYR A 39 -14.18 -12.73 6.05
N TRP A 40 -14.07 -12.90 7.37
CA TRP A 40 -12.80 -12.81 8.10
C TRP A 40 -11.86 -14.00 7.89
N ILE A 41 -12.26 -15.00 7.12
CA ILE A 41 -11.39 -16.14 6.80
C ILE A 41 -10.44 -15.79 5.66
N PHE A 42 -10.86 -14.95 4.72
CA PHE A 42 -10.10 -14.68 3.50
C PHE A 42 -9.01 -13.61 3.72
N LEU A 43 -7.80 -13.90 3.22
CA LEU A 43 -6.65 -13.00 3.32
C LEU A 43 -6.91 -11.67 2.60
N THR A 44 -7.55 -11.70 1.44
CA THR A 44 -7.89 -10.51 0.66
C THR A 44 -8.61 -9.47 1.52
N ASN A 45 -9.59 -9.89 2.30
CA ASN A 45 -10.39 -9.01 3.17
C ASN A 45 -9.54 -8.41 4.30
N TRP A 46 -8.56 -9.14 4.82
CA TRP A 46 -7.59 -8.59 5.78
C TRP A 46 -6.73 -7.51 5.14
N VAL A 47 -6.26 -7.75 3.90
CA VAL A 47 -5.44 -6.79 3.14
C VAL A 47 -6.20 -5.50 2.87
N GLU A 48 -7.48 -5.58 2.51
CA GLU A 48 -8.33 -4.40 2.30
C GLU A 48 -8.53 -3.60 3.59
N VAL A 49 -8.82 -4.28 4.71
CA VAL A 49 -8.99 -3.61 6.01
C VAL A 49 -7.70 -2.92 6.46
N ILE A 50 -6.55 -3.59 6.30
CA ILE A 50 -5.23 -2.99 6.61
C ILE A 50 -4.94 -1.81 5.68
N GLY A 51 -5.27 -1.93 4.39
CA GLY A 51 -5.14 -0.84 3.41
C GLY A 51 -6.02 0.36 3.74
N CYS A 52 -7.29 0.14 4.09
CA CYS A 52 -8.18 1.20 4.54
C CYS A 52 -7.69 1.85 5.84
N LEU A 53 -7.17 1.07 6.79
CA LEU A 53 -6.57 1.63 8.02
C LEU A 53 -5.35 2.51 7.69
N TYR A 54 -4.52 2.08 6.74
CA TYR A 54 -3.43 2.90 6.21
C TYR A 54 -3.95 4.23 5.65
N PHE A 55 -4.92 4.21 4.74
CA PHE A 55 -5.46 5.42 4.11
C PHE A 55 -6.15 6.34 5.13
N CYS A 56 -6.86 5.77 6.10
CA CYS A 56 -7.49 6.48 7.22
C CYS A 56 -6.45 7.27 8.03
N LEU A 57 -5.41 6.59 8.52
CA LEU A 57 -4.37 7.24 9.32
C LEU A 57 -3.57 8.24 8.50
N ALA A 58 -3.30 7.95 7.23
CA ALA A 58 -2.65 8.90 6.32
C ALA A 58 -3.50 10.17 6.11
N PHE A 59 -4.83 10.03 6.04
CA PHE A 59 -5.76 11.18 5.99
C PHE A 59 -5.73 11.99 7.28
N PHE A 60 -5.80 11.36 8.46
CA PHE A 60 -5.76 12.11 9.72
C PHE A 60 -4.41 12.79 9.97
N LEU A 61 -3.30 12.18 9.56
CA LEU A 61 -1.98 12.85 9.58
C LEU A 61 -1.94 14.03 8.60
N ALA A 62 -2.58 13.91 7.45
CA ALA A 62 -2.69 15.00 6.48
C ALA A 62 -3.52 16.17 7.04
N LEU A 63 -4.65 15.85 7.66
CA LEU A 63 -5.55 16.81 8.31
C LEU A 63 -4.84 17.53 9.45
N TYR A 64 -4.12 16.80 10.30
CA TYR A 64 -3.29 17.39 11.34
C TYR A 64 -2.24 18.34 10.76
N GLY A 65 -1.49 17.92 9.73
CA GLY A 65 -0.48 18.77 9.09
C GLY A 65 -1.05 19.99 8.33
N TYR A 66 -2.34 19.99 8.03
CA TYR A 66 -3.05 21.14 7.46
C TYR A 66 -3.25 22.24 8.51
N PHE A 67 -3.69 21.86 9.72
CA PHE A 67 -3.99 22.80 10.82
C PHE A 67 -2.80 23.09 11.75
N ALA A 68 -1.80 22.21 11.81
CA ALA A 68 -0.65 22.37 12.69
C ALA A 68 0.22 23.56 12.28
N SER A 69 0.69 24.32 13.28
CA SER A 69 1.66 25.39 13.05
C SER A 69 3.03 24.82 12.68
N LYS A 70 3.90 25.65 12.08
CA LYS A 70 5.29 25.24 11.78
C LYS A 70 6.03 24.79 13.05
N GLN A 71 5.73 25.43 14.19
CA GLN A 71 6.33 25.15 15.48
C GLN A 71 5.88 23.81 16.07
N ASP A 72 4.61 23.42 15.86
CA ASP A 72 4.07 22.11 16.25
C ASP A 72 4.70 20.99 15.42
N ILE A 73 4.83 21.22 14.10
CA ILE A 73 5.49 20.28 13.18
C ILE A 73 6.96 20.09 13.57
N ASP A 74 7.67 21.17 13.93
CA ASP A 74 9.08 21.09 14.31
C ASP A 74 9.29 20.39 15.66
N ARG A 75 8.35 20.54 16.62
CA ARG A 75 8.36 19.78 17.89
C ARG A 75 8.17 18.29 17.68
N GLU A 76 7.29 17.89 16.76
CA GLU A 76 7.00 16.47 16.50
C GLU A 76 8.05 15.74 15.67
N LYS A 77 8.96 16.45 14.98
CA LYS A 77 10.01 15.84 14.15
C LYS A 77 10.88 14.83 14.91
N GLY A 78 11.00 14.95 16.25
CA GLY A 78 11.77 14.03 17.09
C GLY A 78 11.05 12.73 17.50
N THR A 79 9.72 12.68 17.46
CA THR A 79 8.91 11.62 18.11
C THR A 79 7.61 11.27 17.37
N ASN A 80 7.51 11.49 16.06
CA ASN A 80 6.26 11.24 15.32
C ASN A 80 6.03 9.73 15.06
N TRP A 81 5.60 9.01 16.10
CA TRP A 81 5.22 7.60 16.07
C TRP A 81 4.10 7.34 15.06
N GLY A 82 3.18 8.30 14.86
CA GLY A 82 2.09 8.19 13.88
C GLY A 82 2.59 8.04 12.45
N CYS A 83 3.62 8.81 12.07
CA CYS A 83 4.31 8.64 10.78
C CYS A 83 4.97 7.27 10.67
N GLY A 84 5.55 6.75 11.76
CA GLY A 84 6.12 5.41 11.82
C GLY A 84 5.08 4.32 11.60
N VAL A 85 3.92 4.42 12.26
CA VAL A 85 2.81 3.46 12.10
C VAL A 85 2.27 3.48 10.67
N VAL A 86 1.99 4.67 10.11
CA VAL A 86 1.51 4.80 8.72
C VAL A 86 2.53 4.24 7.73
N TRP A 87 3.81 4.43 7.99
CA TRP A 87 4.87 3.88 7.15
C TRP A 87 4.94 2.34 7.22
N ILE A 88 4.81 1.74 8.40
CA ILE A 88 4.73 0.28 8.53
C ILE A 88 3.49 -0.24 7.80
N LEU A 89 2.32 0.36 8.05
CA LEU A 89 1.07 -0.02 7.41
C LEU A 89 1.14 0.10 5.88
N PHE A 90 1.79 1.14 5.35
CA PHE A 90 2.02 1.26 3.92
C PHE A 90 2.85 0.10 3.37
N ASN A 91 3.98 -0.23 4.03
CA ASN A 91 4.84 -1.35 3.62
C ASN A 91 4.11 -2.68 3.65
N VAL A 92 3.29 -2.91 4.67
CA VAL A 92 2.46 -4.12 4.78
C VAL A 92 1.41 -4.13 3.67
N SER A 93 0.64 -3.05 3.50
CA SER A 93 -0.48 -2.97 2.56
C SER A 93 -0.02 -3.18 1.11
N ILE A 94 1.01 -2.46 0.65
CA ILE A 94 1.46 -2.56 -0.74
C ILE A 94 2.01 -3.94 -1.08
N ASN A 95 2.76 -4.56 -0.15
CA ASN A 95 3.30 -5.91 -0.37
C ASN A 95 2.21 -6.97 -0.29
N ALA A 96 1.26 -6.82 0.64
CA ALA A 96 0.14 -7.72 0.75
C ALA A 96 -0.75 -7.66 -0.49
N ALA A 97 -1.04 -6.47 -1.02
CA ALA A 97 -1.78 -6.28 -2.26
C ALA A 97 -1.08 -6.92 -3.47
N VAL A 98 0.23 -6.71 -3.63
CA VAL A 98 1.01 -7.37 -4.70
C VAL A 98 0.91 -8.89 -4.60
N ILE A 99 1.07 -9.46 -3.40
CA ILE A 99 1.02 -10.91 -3.21
C ILE A 99 -0.38 -11.48 -3.39
N THR A 100 -1.41 -10.83 -2.86
CA THR A 100 -2.79 -11.30 -3.05
C THR A 100 -3.20 -11.27 -4.52
N ASP A 101 -2.79 -10.25 -5.28
CA ASP A 101 -3.07 -10.18 -6.71
C ASP A 101 -2.33 -11.30 -7.47
N ILE A 102 -1.02 -11.46 -7.24
CA ILE A 102 -0.25 -12.52 -7.88
C ILE A 102 -0.84 -13.90 -7.58
N LEU A 103 -1.15 -14.19 -6.31
CA LEU A 103 -1.72 -15.47 -5.90
C LEU A 103 -3.12 -15.67 -6.48
N PHE A 104 -3.96 -14.64 -6.51
CA PHE A 104 -5.29 -14.73 -7.12
C PHE A 104 -5.20 -15.07 -8.60
N TRP A 105 -4.42 -14.31 -9.36
CA TRP A 105 -4.28 -14.53 -10.80
C TRP A 105 -3.61 -15.87 -11.12
N ALA A 106 -2.61 -16.29 -10.34
CA ALA A 106 -1.90 -17.54 -10.56
C ALA A 106 -2.69 -18.79 -10.13
N LEU A 107 -3.47 -18.72 -9.04
CA LEU A 107 -4.02 -19.91 -8.38
C LEU A 107 -5.55 -19.99 -8.40
N LEU A 108 -6.27 -18.86 -8.52
CA LEU A 108 -7.72 -18.81 -8.35
C LEU A 108 -8.46 -18.40 -9.63
N SER A 109 -7.90 -17.51 -10.45
CA SER A 109 -8.60 -16.89 -11.59
C SER A 109 -9.14 -17.91 -12.61
N ASN A 110 -8.38 -18.96 -12.92
CA ASN A 110 -8.77 -20.00 -13.88
C ASN A 110 -9.99 -20.83 -13.43
N GLY A 111 -10.32 -20.80 -12.14
CA GLY A 111 -11.49 -21.47 -11.58
C GLY A 111 -12.77 -20.63 -11.61
N LEU A 112 -12.71 -19.38 -12.09
CA LEU A 112 -13.82 -18.44 -12.09
C LEU A 112 -14.41 -18.28 -13.51
N SER A 113 -15.74 -18.15 -13.58
CA SER A 113 -16.42 -17.77 -14.82
C SER A 113 -16.14 -16.32 -15.21
N PRO A 114 -16.32 -15.92 -16.49
CA PRO A 114 -16.14 -14.54 -16.91
C PRO A 114 -16.98 -13.53 -16.12
N ALA A 115 -18.20 -13.90 -15.71
CA ALA A 115 -19.05 -13.05 -14.89
C ALA A 115 -18.50 -12.84 -13.48
N GLN A 116 -17.86 -13.86 -12.89
CA GLN A 116 -17.23 -13.74 -11.56
C GLN A 116 -15.93 -12.93 -11.61
N LEU A 117 -15.16 -13.05 -12.70
CA LEU A 117 -13.97 -12.23 -12.92
C LEU A 117 -14.33 -10.76 -13.15
N ALA A 118 -15.48 -10.50 -13.79
CA ALA A 118 -16.00 -9.17 -14.03
C ALA A 118 -16.77 -8.59 -12.82
N ASP A 119 -16.88 -9.34 -11.72
CA ASP A 119 -17.56 -8.85 -10.52
C ASP A 119 -16.84 -7.60 -9.97
N PRO A 120 -17.57 -6.50 -9.65
CA PRO A 120 -16.94 -5.26 -9.21
C PRO A 120 -16.08 -5.40 -7.95
N PHE A 121 -16.45 -6.29 -7.01
CA PHE A 121 -15.68 -6.54 -5.80
C PHE A 121 -14.40 -7.31 -6.15
N ASN A 122 -14.49 -8.29 -7.05
CA ASN A 122 -13.30 -8.99 -7.54
C ASN A 122 -12.29 -8.02 -8.21
N ILE A 123 -12.78 -7.14 -9.10
CA ILE A 123 -11.95 -6.13 -9.76
C ILE A 123 -11.34 -5.16 -8.74
N HIS A 124 -12.12 -4.74 -7.74
CA HIS A 124 -11.62 -3.85 -6.69
C HIS A 124 -10.49 -4.50 -5.91
N SER A 125 -10.73 -5.70 -5.36
CA SER A 125 -9.81 -6.41 -4.47
C SER A 125 -8.56 -6.93 -5.18
N HIS A 126 -8.63 -7.24 -6.48
CA HIS A 126 -7.55 -7.87 -7.25
C HIS A 126 -6.98 -7.02 -8.41
N ALA A 127 -7.29 -5.72 -8.41
CA ALA A 127 -6.65 -4.75 -9.30
C ALA A 127 -6.64 -3.33 -8.71
N ILE A 128 -7.82 -2.77 -8.40
CA ILE A 128 -7.90 -1.33 -8.06
C ILE A 128 -7.16 -1.03 -6.75
N ASN A 129 -7.25 -1.90 -5.75
CA ASN A 129 -6.56 -1.72 -4.48
C ASN A 129 -5.03 -1.61 -4.66
N LEU A 130 -4.43 -2.46 -5.50
CA LEU A 130 -3.01 -2.37 -5.83
C LEU A 130 -2.68 -1.08 -6.58
N VAL A 131 -3.51 -0.66 -7.54
CA VAL A 131 -3.33 0.59 -8.28
C VAL A 131 -3.31 1.79 -7.33
N LEU A 132 -4.21 1.87 -6.36
CA LEU A 132 -4.23 2.96 -5.37
C LEU A 132 -2.93 3.02 -4.55
N LEU A 133 -2.43 1.87 -4.09
CA LEU A 133 -1.19 1.78 -3.32
C LEU A 133 0.04 2.12 -4.19
N LEU A 134 0.03 1.76 -5.47
CA LEU A 134 1.07 2.16 -6.43
C LEU A 134 1.03 3.67 -6.68
N ILE A 135 -0.14 4.28 -6.89
CA ILE A 135 -0.26 5.74 -6.99
C ILE A 135 0.37 6.38 -5.74
N ASP A 136 0.02 5.89 -4.55
CA ASP A 136 0.60 6.38 -3.31
C ASP A 136 2.13 6.22 -3.24
N LEU A 137 2.67 5.11 -3.73
CA LEU A 137 4.13 4.90 -3.81
C LEU A 137 4.80 6.01 -4.62
N PHE A 138 4.23 6.39 -5.76
CA PHE A 138 4.79 7.40 -6.67
C PHE A 138 4.55 8.84 -6.24
N VAL A 139 3.40 9.10 -5.62
CA VAL A 139 2.96 10.42 -5.18
C VAL A 139 3.63 10.82 -3.85
N PHE A 140 3.88 9.88 -2.93
CA PHE A 140 4.36 10.17 -1.57
C PHE A 140 5.76 9.65 -1.26
N SER A 141 6.55 10.45 -0.55
CA SER A 141 7.97 10.21 -0.21
C SER A 141 8.22 9.09 0.82
N TYR A 142 7.44 8.02 0.85
CA TYR A 142 7.71 6.91 1.78
C TYR A 142 9.03 6.23 1.40
N PRO A 143 10.02 6.16 2.31
CA PRO A 143 11.23 5.41 2.05
C PRO A 143 10.94 3.91 2.15
N ILE A 144 11.25 3.14 1.11
CA ILE A 144 11.26 1.68 1.21
C ILE A 144 12.68 1.24 1.55
N ARG A 145 12.83 0.39 2.57
CA ARG A 145 14.11 -0.05 3.11
C ARG A 145 14.06 -1.57 3.25
N ILE A 146 14.98 -2.26 2.59
CA ILE A 146 15.01 -3.74 2.49
C ILE A 146 14.76 -4.42 3.83
N LEU A 147 15.44 -3.98 4.92
CA LEU A 147 15.32 -4.61 6.24
C LEU A 147 13.89 -4.66 6.83
N HIS A 148 12.95 -3.86 6.32
CA HIS A 148 11.57 -3.82 6.80
C HIS A 148 10.66 -4.81 6.08
N LEU A 149 11.24 -5.70 5.25
CA LEU A 149 10.54 -6.85 4.67
C LEU A 149 9.95 -7.79 5.73
N ILE A 150 10.44 -7.72 6.98
CA ILE A 150 9.92 -8.48 8.12
C ILE A 150 8.45 -8.17 8.44
N TYR A 151 7.97 -6.94 8.19
CA TYR A 151 6.59 -6.58 8.52
C TYR A 151 5.57 -7.28 7.62
N PRO A 152 5.70 -7.23 6.27
CA PRO A 152 4.79 -7.98 5.40
C PRO A 152 4.96 -9.50 5.55
N MET A 153 6.17 -10.03 5.79
CA MET A 153 6.35 -11.45 6.12
C MET A 153 5.58 -11.84 7.39
N GLY A 154 5.62 -10.98 8.42
CA GLY A 154 4.89 -11.18 9.66
C GLY A 154 3.39 -11.34 9.43
N LEU A 155 2.78 -10.54 8.56
CA LEU A 155 1.37 -10.70 8.19
C LEU A 155 1.09 -12.09 7.58
N GLY A 156 1.93 -12.54 6.65
CA GLY A 156 1.77 -13.87 6.04
C GLY A 156 1.88 -15.02 7.04
N LEU A 157 2.81 -14.92 7.99
CA LEU A 157 2.97 -15.91 9.06
C LEU A 157 1.81 -15.88 10.06
N VAL A 158 1.32 -14.69 10.43
CA VAL A 158 0.13 -14.54 11.27
C VAL A 158 -1.08 -15.16 10.59
N TYR A 159 -1.28 -14.91 9.30
CA TYR A 159 -2.38 -15.52 8.55
C TYR A 159 -2.23 -17.04 8.45
N THR A 160 -1.01 -17.54 8.23
CA THR A 160 -0.72 -18.99 8.24
C THR A 160 -1.13 -19.61 9.58
N ALA A 161 -0.71 -19.02 10.70
CA ALA A 161 -1.09 -19.46 12.03
C ALA A 161 -2.61 -19.42 12.23
N PHE A 162 -3.27 -18.36 11.77
CA PHE A 162 -4.73 -18.26 11.79
C PHE A 162 -5.42 -19.41 11.04
N THR A 163 -4.97 -19.77 9.83
CA THR A 163 -5.56 -20.91 9.10
C THR A 163 -5.36 -22.26 9.81
N LEU A 164 -4.22 -22.45 10.49
CA LEU A 164 -3.96 -23.64 11.31
C LEU A 164 -4.86 -23.68 12.55
N ILE A 165 -5.10 -22.53 13.20
CA ILE A 165 -6.04 -22.42 14.32
C ILE A 165 -7.45 -22.79 13.86
N LEU A 166 -7.91 -22.31 12.69
CA LEU A 166 -9.22 -22.68 12.15
C LEU A 166 -9.35 -24.19 11.91
N HIS A 167 -8.28 -24.82 11.41
CA HIS A 167 -8.23 -26.27 11.22
C HIS A 167 -8.27 -27.01 12.56
N GLY A 168 -7.41 -26.65 13.51
CA GLY A 168 -7.33 -27.27 14.83
C GLY A 168 -8.61 -27.11 15.66
N ALA A 169 -9.29 -25.97 15.52
CA ALA A 169 -10.59 -25.70 16.13
C ALA A 169 -11.76 -26.41 15.43
N ARG A 170 -11.50 -27.17 14.36
CA ARG A 170 -12.51 -27.87 13.53
C ARG A 170 -13.56 -26.95 12.92
N TYR A 171 -13.23 -25.66 12.76
CA TYR A 171 -14.14 -24.69 12.16
C TYR A 171 -14.13 -24.79 10.63
N THR A 172 -12.94 -24.76 10.03
CA THR A 172 -12.73 -25.11 8.62
C THR A 172 -11.29 -25.55 8.39
N SER A 173 -11.10 -26.53 7.53
CA SER A 173 -9.76 -26.98 7.11
C SER A 173 -9.39 -26.51 5.70
N ALA A 174 -10.37 -26.11 4.90
CA ALA A 174 -10.22 -25.66 3.53
C ALA A 174 -10.59 -24.17 3.45
N VAL A 175 -9.58 -23.32 3.60
CA VAL A 175 -9.75 -21.86 3.52
C VAL A 175 -9.78 -21.42 2.05
N TYR A 176 -8.86 -21.99 1.27
CA TYR A 176 -8.88 -21.96 -0.20
C TYR A 176 -8.74 -23.39 -0.71
N ALA A 177 -9.07 -23.63 -1.98
CA ALA A 177 -8.85 -24.95 -2.59
C ALA A 177 -7.38 -25.41 -2.45
N VAL A 178 -6.43 -24.47 -2.57
CA VAL A 178 -4.99 -24.69 -2.41
C VAL A 178 -4.50 -24.67 -0.95
N ILE A 179 -5.29 -24.17 -0.01
CA ILE A 179 -5.01 -24.19 1.44
C ILE A 179 -6.04 -25.09 2.12
N ASN A 180 -5.84 -26.39 1.97
CA ASN A 180 -6.64 -27.43 2.60
C ASN A 180 -5.77 -28.30 3.51
N TRP A 181 -5.82 -28.03 4.82
CA TRP A 181 -5.04 -28.71 5.85
C TRP A 181 -5.50 -30.16 6.11
N GLN A 182 -6.73 -30.52 5.73
CA GLN A 182 -7.26 -31.86 5.92
C GLN A 182 -6.88 -32.80 4.78
N THR A 183 -7.02 -32.35 3.53
CA THR A 183 -6.85 -33.19 2.34
C THR A 183 -5.45 -33.06 1.75
N PHE A 184 -4.86 -31.86 1.78
CA PHE A 184 -3.58 -31.57 1.13
C PHE A 184 -2.63 -30.78 2.05
N PRO A 185 -2.27 -31.29 3.24
CA PRO A 185 -1.51 -30.53 4.24
C PRO A 185 -0.12 -30.08 3.76
N ALA A 186 0.56 -30.90 2.94
CA ALA A 186 1.87 -30.53 2.38
C ALA A 186 1.77 -29.38 1.37
N LEU A 187 0.74 -29.38 0.52
CA LEU A 187 0.47 -28.28 -0.41
C LEU A 187 0.10 -27.01 0.34
N ALA A 188 -0.80 -27.11 1.33
CA ALA A 188 -1.19 -25.99 2.18
C ALA A 188 0.02 -25.35 2.88
N ALA A 189 0.88 -26.16 3.48
CA ALA A 189 2.13 -25.69 4.07
C ALA A 189 3.05 -25.01 3.03
N GLY A 190 3.25 -25.64 1.88
CA GLY A 190 4.06 -25.09 0.79
C GLY A 190 3.56 -23.73 0.31
N VAL A 191 2.25 -23.57 0.11
CA VAL A 191 1.64 -22.30 -0.31
C VAL A 191 1.77 -21.24 0.79
N CYS A 192 1.42 -21.57 2.05
CA CYS A 192 1.48 -20.63 3.17
C CYS A 192 2.91 -20.12 3.44
N PHE A 193 3.87 -21.03 3.62
CA PHE A 193 5.25 -20.67 3.92
C PHE A 193 5.98 -20.15 2.69
N GLY A 194 5.70 -20.67 1.49
CA GLY A 194 6.25 -20.15 0.25
C GLY A 194 5.79 -18.71 -0.02
N ALA A 195 4.50 -18.41 0.16
CA ALA A 195 3.99 -17.05 0.04
C ALA A 195 4.63 -16.10 1.08
N SER A 196 4.74 -16.55 2.34
CA SER A 196 5.22 -15.71 3.44
C SER A 196 6.74 -15.51 3.46
N LEU A 197 7.52 -16.54 3.15
CA LEU A 197 8.98 -16.54 3.31
C LEU A 197 9.75 -16.39 2.01
N VAL A 198 9.09 -16.53 0.85
CA VAL A 198 9.75 -16.43 -0.46
C VAL A 198 9.07 -15.36 -1.31
N ALA A 199 7.77 -15.48 -1.57
CA ALA A 199 7.06 -14.56 -2.44
C ALA A 199 7.02 -13.14 -1.84
N MET A 200 6.69 -13.01 -0.54
CA MET A 200 6.67 -11.71 0.16
C MET A 200 8.00 -10.95 0.10
N PRO A 201 9.17 -11.56 0.40
CA PRO A 201 10.47 -10.93 0.16
C PRO A 201 10.68 -10.47 -1.29
N ILE A 202 10.31 -11.29 -2.27
CA ILE A 202 10.41 -10.93 -3.70
C ILE A 202 9.53 -9.71 -3.99
N SER A 203 8.28 -9.70 -3.53
CA SER A 203 7.39 -8.53 -3.62
C SER A 203 8.04 -7.29 -3.00
N HIS A 204 8.66 -7.42 -1.82
CA HIS A 204 9.29 -6.28 -1.16
C HIS A 204 10.48 -5.73 -1.96
N LEU A 205 11.26 -6.61 -2.60
CA LEU A 205 12.34 -6.20 -3.50
C LEU A 205 11.80 -5.51 -4.77
N LEU A 206 10.67 -5.98 -5.33
CA LEU A 206 10.00 -5.32 -6.45
C LEU A 206 9.52 -3.92 -6.07
N VAL A 207 8.83 -3.78 -4.95
CA VAL A 207 8.37 -2.48 -4.42
C VAL A 207 9.56 -1.57 -4.10
N PHE A 208 10.66 -2.11 -3.58
CA PHE A 208 11.90 -1.38 -3.38
C PHE A 208 12.50 -0.89 -4.71
N GLY A 209 12.47 -1.71 -5.76
CA GLY A 209 12.87 -1.30 -7.12
C GLY A 209 12.05 -0.12 -7.64
N LEU A 210 10.73 -0.19 -7.53
CA LEU A 210 9.82 0.89 -7.91
C LEU A 210 10.09 2.17 -7.11
N TYR A 211 10.32 2.04 -5.80
CA TYR A 211 10.75 3.14 -4.94
C TYR A 211 12.03 3.81 -5.45
N LYS A 212 13.04 3.02 -5.87
CA LYS A 212 14.31 3.54 -6.40
C LYS A 212 14.11 4.26 -7.72
N ILE A 213 13.29 3.72 -8.63
CA ILE A 213 12.94 4.37 -9.90
C ILE A 213 12.33 5.75 -9.64
N ARG A 214 11.32 5.81 -8.77
CA ARG A 214 10.70 7.08 -8.37
C ARG A 214 11.71 8.06 -7.77
N ALA A 215 12.58 7.59 -6.88
CA ALA A 215 13.60 8.45 -6.27
C ALA A 215 14.59 9.00 -7.30
N LEU A 216 14.92 8.24 -8.34
CA LEU A 216 15.75 8.69 -9.46
C LEU A 216 15.04 9.78 -10.29
N ILE A 217 13.75 9.59 -10.59
CA ILE A 217 12.93 10.57 -11.30
C ILE A 217 12.88 11.90 -10.52
N ALA A 218 12.61 11.84 -9.21
CA ALA A 218 12.55 13.02 -8.36
C ALA A 218 13.90 13.78 -8.32
N ARG A 219 15.02 13.06 -8.23
CA ARG A 219 16.37 13.67 -8.26
C ARG A 219 16.64 14.38 -9.59
N LYS A 220 16.32 13.74 -10.72
CA LYS A 220 16.52 14.31 -12.05
C LYS A 220 15.71 15.60 -12.22
N ASN A 221 14.45 15.62 -11.79
CA ASN A 221 13.59 16.79 -11.88
C ASN A 221 14.10 17.95 -11.00
N GLY A 222 14.60 17.65 -9.79
CA GLY A 222 15.23 18.63 -8.92
C GLY A 222 16.45 19.29 -9.57
N CYS A 223 17.38 18.49 -10.13
CA CYS A 223 18.56 19.02 -10.82
C CYS A 223 18.20 19.90 -12.04
N MET A 224 17.21 19.51 -12.84
CA MET A 224 16.76 20.31 -13.99
C MET A 224 16.15 21.66 -13.55
N SER A 225 15.37 21.67 -12.46
CA SER A 225 14.78 22.91 -11.93
C SER A 225 15.84 23.89 -11.41
N GLN A 226 16.92 23.38 -10.80
CA GLN A 226 18.02 24.20 -10.30
C GLN A 226 18.82 24.81 -11.46
N GLN A 227 19.15 24.02 -12.48
CA GLN A 227 19.85 24.51 -13.68
C GLN A 227 19.06 25.58 -14.45
N GLY A 228 17.73 25.41 -14.60
CA GLY A 228 16.89 26.43 -15.22
C GLY A 228 16.79 27.72 -14.42
N GLY A 229 16.78 27.62 -13.08
CA GLY A 229 16.81 28.76 -12.17
C GLY A 229 18.11 29.56 -12.30
N ASP A 230 19.25 28.89 -12.25
CA ASP A 230 20.57 29.52 -12.37
C ASP A 230 20.73 30.24 -13.72
N GLN A 231 20.32 29.60 -14.83
CA GLN A 231 20.36 30.22 -16.17
C GLN A 231 19.45 31.44 -16.31
N SER A 232 18.26 31.41 -15.72
CA SER A 232 17.34 32.56 -15.74
C SER A 232 17.88 33.74 -14.92
N PHE A 233 18.56 33.45 -13.81
CA PHE A 233 19.20 34.47 -12.96
C PHE A 233 20.38 35.13 -13.68
N GLU A 234 21.26 34.34 -14.31
CA GLU A 234 22.38 34.85 -15.11
C GLU A 234 21.90 35.72 -16.29
N MET A 235 20.83 35.30 -16.98
CA MET A 235 20.23 36.06 -18.09
C MET A 235 19.61 37.39 -17.62
N GLY A 236 18.99 37.40 -16.43
CA GLY A 236 18.48 38.63 -15.82
C GLY A 236 19.59 39.61 -15.43
N GLN A 237 20.71 39.12 -14.91
CA GLN A 237 21.87 39.96 -14.58
C GLN A 237 22.55 40.54 -15.83
N THR A 238 22.65 39.75 -16.90
CA THR A 238 23.22 40.24 -18.17
C THR A 238 22.35 41.31 -18.81
N ASN A 239 21.03 41.12 -18.87
CA ASN A 239 20.14 42.14 -19.44
C ASN A 239 20.18 43.47 -18.66
N MET A 240 20.24 43.44 -17.32
CA MET A 240 20.39 44.67 -16.52
C MET A 240 21.75 45.37 -16.69
N ALA A 241 22.78 44.65 -17.15
CA ALA A 241 24.09 45.23 -17.44
C ALA A 241 24.15 45.93 -18.82
N TYR A 242 23.24 45.61 -19.74
CA TYR A 242 23.15 46.24 -21.06
C TYR A 242 22.17 47.43 -21.13
N ASP A 243 21.31 47.58 -20.12
CA ASP A 243 20.32 48.67 -20.01
C ASP A 243 20.83 49.89 -19.20
N ASN A 244 22.12 49.93 -18.82
CA ASN A 244 22.81 51.08 -18.20
C ASN A 244 23.89 51.64 -19.13
#